data_AF-A0A536ZAA5-F1
#
_entry.id   AF-A0A536ZAA5-F1
#
_cell.length_a   1.000
_cell.length_b   1.000
_cell.length_c   1.000
_cell.angle_alpha   90.00
_cell.angle_beta   90.00
_cell.angle_gamma   90.00
#
_symmetry.space_group_name_H-M   'P 1'
#
loop_
_entity.id
_entity.type
_entity.pdbx_description
1 polymer ?
#
loop_
_entity_poly.entity_id
_entity_poly.type
_entity_poly.pdbx_seq_one_letter_code
_entity_poly.pdbx_strand_id
1 'polypeptide(L)'
;MLASLLAAYAGYTLAGELGPESFAVRAVFTAFAVLVPFNVLLSLVFPERGVRQHRNYRWLLLGLAEILIVIWIANAGRSSLSGTAWVDVLGHWSLRSPPMPLVARILLAAAFVAALARTWPRRGPKELRKEPRPLDIGIAAALVAFFIGCQFVETPRALGAFMSAAGVILLAAVLQESHRLAFRDELTNLPSRRALEERLTGLGPTYAIGMIDVDHFKQFNDAHGHHIGDQVLKLVAARLAAIEGGGTSYRYGGEEFCVL
;
A
#
# COMPACT_ATOMS: atom_id res chain seq x y z
N MET A 1 5.64 2.48 -3.71
CA MET A 1 5.43 3.89 -3.31
C MET A 1 6.64 4.49 -2.57
N LEU A 2 7.06 3.95 -1.41
CA LEU A 2 8.19 4.50 -0.63
C LEU A 2 9.47 4.68 -1.46
N ALA A 3 9.89 3.66 -2.21
CA ALA A 3 11.06 3.75 -3.08
C ALA A 3 10.94 4.84 -4.14
N SER A 4 9.76 4.97 -4.77
CA SER A 4 9.49 6.02 -5.77
C SER A 4 9.50 7.42 -5.15
N LEU A 5 8.94 7.60 -3.95
CA LEU A 5 9.00 8.86 -3.20
C LEU A 5 10.44 9.25 -2.85
N LEU A 6 11.23 8.30 -2.34
CA LEU A 6 12.63 8.54 -1.94
C LEU A 6 13.52 8.84 -3.14
N ALA A 7 13.46 8.02 -4.18
CA ALA A 7 14.27 8.19 -5.39
C ALA A 7 13.98 9.54 -6.04
N ALA A 8 12.71 9.93 -6.09
CA ALA A 8 12.32 11.15 -6.77
C ALA A 8 12.54 12.41 -5.91
N TYR A 9 12.45 12.33 -4.57
CA TYR A 9 12.93 13.39 -3.68
C TYR A 9 14.45 13.59 -3.78
N ALA A 10 15.22 12.50 -3.74
CA ALA A 10 16.67 12.54 -3.87
C ALA A 10 17.10 13.12 -5.23
N GLY A 11 16.43 12.71 -6.31
CA GLY A 11 16.65 13.27 -7.64
C GLY A 11 16.37 14.78 -7.68
N TYR A 12 15.27 15.23 -7.08
CA TYR A 12 14.94 16.66 -7.01
C TYR A 12 15.98 17.46 -6.22
N THR A 13 16.43 16.95 -5.06
CA THR A 13 17.46 17.62 -4.26
C THR A 13 18.80 17.72 -4.99
N LEU A 14 19.20 16.66 -5.69
CA LEU A 14 20.43 16.64 -6.48
C LEU A 14 20.36 17.61 -7.66
N ALA A 15 19.21 17.67 -8.34
CA ALA A 15 18.99 18.64 -9.42
C ALA A 15 19.03 20.09 -8.93
N GLY A 16 18.58 20.34 -7.69
CA GLY A 16 18.61 21.66 -7.06
C GLY A 16 20.01 22.28 -6.95
N GLU A 17 21.06 21.46 -6.86
CA GLU A 17 22.46 21.92 -6.84
C GLU A 17 22.88 22.58 -8.16
N LEU A 18 22.18 22.28 -9.27
CA LEU A 18 22.43 22.84 -10.60
C LEU A 18 21.76 24.22 -10.81
N GLY A 19 21.13 24.76 -9.78
CA GLY A 19 20.43 26.05 -9.77
C GLY A 19 18.89 25.92 -9.87
N PRO A 20 18.13 26.69 -9.07
CA PRO A 20 16.67 26.53 -8.93
C PRO A 20 15.87 26.84 -10.21
N GLU A 21 16.39 27.72 -11.07
CA GLU A 21 15.80 28.12 -12.35
C GLU A 21 16.17 27.18 -13.51
N SER A 22 17.02 26.17 -13.25
CA SER A 22 17.53 25.31 -14.31
C SER A 22 16.43 24.42 -14.89
N PHE A 23 16.51 24.18 -16.21
CA PHE A 23 15.62 23.24 -16.88
C PHE A 23 15.64 21.85 -16.21
N ALA A 24 16.81 21.41 -15.74
CA ALA A 24 16.99 20.14 -15.06
C ALA A 24 16.10 20.02 -13.80
N VAL A 25 16.02 21.06 -12.96
CA VAL A 25 15.15 21.07 -11.77
C VAL A 25 13.68 20.92 -12.17
N ARG A 26 13.21 21.69 -13.16
CA ARG A 26 11.82 21.61 -13.65
C ARG A 26 11.50 20.24 -14.27
N ALA A 27 12.44 19.70 -15.03
CA ALA A 27 12.32 18.38 -15.66
C ALA A 27 12.21 17.26 -14.61
N VAL A 28 13.13 17.24 -13.64
CA VAL A 28 13.14 16.25 -12.56
C VAL A 28 11.90 16.39 -11.69
N PHE A 29 11.46 17.62 -11.37
CA PHE A 29 10.22 17.85 -10.64
C PHE A 29 8.98 17.35 -11.41
N THR A 30 8.89 17.63 -12.70
CA THR A 30 7.77 17.17 -13.55
C THR A 30 7.72 15.65 -13.59
N ALA A 31 8.87 15.01 -13.77
CA ALA A 31 8.96 13.55 -13.77
C ALA A 31 8.60 12.97 -12.40
N PHE A 32 9.12 13.54 -11.30
CA PHE A 32 8.73 13.21 -9.92
C PHE A 32 7.21 13.27 -9.71
N ALA A 33 6.59 14.38 -10.09
CA ALA A 33 5.17 14.62 -9.91
C ALA A 33 4.30 13.62 -10.68
N VAL A 34 4.76 13.16 -11.84
CA VAL A 34 4.03 12.20 -12.70
C VAL A 34 4.30 10.75 -12.28
N LEU A 35 5.56 10.36 -12.08
CA LEU A 35 5.98 8.98 -11.87
C LEU A 35 5.52 8.44 -10.52
N VAL A 36 5.51 9.25 -9.46
CA VAL A 36 5.06 8.80 -8.13
C VAL A 36 3.60 8.32 -8.16
N PRO A 37 2.59 9.14 -8.54
CA PRO A 37 1.20 8.67 -8.59
C PRO A 37 0.98 7.60 -9.66
N PHE A 38 1.72 7.62 -10.78
CA PHE A 38 1.67 6.56 -11.78
C PHE A 38 2.07 5.21 -11.20
N ASN A 39 3.21 5.14 -10.51
CA ASN A 39 3.69 3.92 -9.86
C ASN A 39 2.77 3.45 -8.76
N VAL A 40 2.17 4.37 -7.99
CA VAL A 40 1.15 4.01 -7.00
C VAL A 40 -0.04 3.37 -7.69
N LEU A 41 -0.59 4.00 -8.73
CA LEU A 41 -1.71 3.45 -9.49
C LEU A 41 -1.39 2.08 -10.09
N LEU A 42 -0.20 1.91 -10.67
CA LEU A 42 0.26 0.65 -11.23
C LEU A 42 0.37 -0.44 -10.14
N SER A 43 0.92 -0.11 -8.98
CA SER A 43 1.03 -1.04 -7.84
C SER A 43 -0.33 -1.41 -7.24
N LEU A 44 -1.31 -0.50 -7.33
CA LEU A 44 -2.68 -0.83 -7.00
C LEU A 44 -3.20 -1.84 -8.03
N VAL A 45 -3.28 -1.49 -9.32
CA VAL A 45 -3.86 -2.38 -10.35
C VAL A 45 -3.17 -3.76 -10.42
N PHE A 46 -1.84 -3.79 -10.29
CA PHE A 46 -1.04 -5.01 -10.37
C PHE A 46 -0.32 -5.26 -9.05
N PRO A 47 -0.96 -5.93 -8.07
CA PRO A 47 -0.36 -6.15 -6.76
C PRO A 47 0.91 -7.01 -6.87
N GLU A 48 1.97 -6.56 -6.20
CA GLU A 48 3.25 -7.27 -6.12
C GLU A 48 3.08 -8.60 -5.36
N ARG A 49 3.53 -9.71 -5.96
CA ARG A 49 3.48 -11.04 -5.33
C ARG A 49 4.88 -11.48 -4.88
N GLY A 50 5.50 -10.70 -3.99
CA GLY A 50 6.73 -11.07 -3.26
C GLY A 50 8.01 -11.25 -4.09
N VAL A 51 9.17 -10.89 -3.53
CA VAL A 51 10.47 -10.83 -4.23
C VAL A 51 10.92 -12.20 -4.80
N ARG A 52 10.41 -13.31 -4.27
CA ARG A 52 10.79 -14.68 -4.66
C ARG A 52 10.15 -15.19 -5.97
N GLN A 53 9.19 -14.47 -6.56
CA GLN A 53 8.65 -14.81 -7.88
C GLN A 53 9.42 -14.05 -8.98
N HIS A 54 9.94 -14.77 -9.98
CA HIS A 54 10.65 -14.23 -11.16
C HIS A 54 9.90 -13.09 -11.88
N ARG A 55 8.58 -12.98 -11.70
CA ARG A 55 7.75 -11.87 -12.21
C ARG A 55 8.11 -10.50 -11.59
N ASN A 56 8.82 -10.45 -10.45
CA ASN A 56 9.15 -9.22 -9.75
C ASN A 56 10.40 -8.50 -10.28
N TYR A 57 11.25 -9.13 -11.10
CA TYR A 57 12.33 -8.40 -11.79
C TYR A 57 11.81 -7.28 -12.67
N ARG A 58 10.56 -7.37 -13.14
CA ARG A 58 9.89 -6.32 -13.92
C ARG A 58 9.80 -5.00 -13.15
N TRP A 59 9.59 -5.05 -11.83
CA TRP A 59 9.53 -3.85 -10.99
C TRP A 59 10.90 -3.21 -10.79
N LEU A 60 11.95 -4.03 -10.65
CA LEU A 60 13.34 -3.55 -10.61
C LEU A 60 13.76 -2.93 -11.95
N LEU A 61 13.43 -3.58 -13.06
CA LEU A 61 13.70 -3.07 -14.41
C LEU A 61 12.92 -1.78 -14.68
N LEU A 62 11.66 -1.70 -14.24
CA LEU A 62 10.84 -0.50 -14.36
C LEU A 62 11.44 0.66 -13.55
N GLY A 63 11.82 0.43 -12.30
CA GLY A 63 12.48 1.45 -11.48
C GLY A 63 13.83 1.91 -12.07
N LEU A 64 14.62 0.98 -12.60
CA LEU A 64 15.87 1.33 -13.29
C LEU A 64 15.60 2.17 -14.55
N ALA A 65 14.63 1.76 -15.37
CA ALA A 65 14.24 2.50 -16.57
C ALA A 65 13.75 3.91 -16.23
N GLU A 66 12.97 4.07 -15.16
CA GLU A 66 12.53 5.38 -14.68
C GLU A 66 13.69 6.29 -14.29
N ILE A 67 14.65 5.77 -13.51
CA ILE A 67 15.84 6.54 -13.12
C ILE A 67 16.63 6.98 -14.36
N LEU A 68 16.84 6.07 -15.31
CA LEU A 68 17.55 6.38 -16.56
C LEU A 68 16.79 7.42 -17.40
N ILE A 69 15.47 7.32 -17.50
CA ILE A 69 14.63 8.31 -18.20
C ILE A 69 14.74 9.68 -17.52
N VAL A 70 14.64 9.75 -16.19
CA VAL A 70 14.77 11.01 -15.46
C VAL A 70 16.15 11.65 -15.69
N ILE A 71 17.22 10.87 -15.61
CA ILE A 71 18.58 11.34 -15.91
C ILE A 71 18.68 11.81 -17.36
N TRP A 72 18.07 11.09 -18.30
CA TRP A 72 18.09 11.45 -19.71
C TRP A 72 17.36 12.78 -19.97
N ILE A 73 16.17 12.98 -19.40
CA ILE A 73 15.40 14.23 -19.51
C ILE A 73 16.15 15.38 -18.81
N ALA A 74 16.72 15.16 -17.62
CA ALA A 74 17.45 16.18 -16.87
C ALA A 74 18.69 16.72 -17.60
N ASN A 75 19.25 15.93 -18.52
CA ASN A 75 20.39 16.32 -19.35
C ASN A 75 20.01 16.97 -20.69
N ALA A 76 18.71 17.18 -20.97
CA ALA A 76 18.26 17.79 -22.22
C ALA A 76 18.91 19.16 -22.46
N GLY A 77 19.40 19.35 -23.68
CA GLY A 77 20.12 20.55 -24.11
C GLY A 77 21.55 20.69 -23.56
N ARG A 78 22.01 19.78 -22.70
CA ARG A 78 23.39 19.79 -22.14
C ARG A 78 24.29 18.71 -22.75
N SER A 79 23.72 17.58 -23.16
CA SER A 79 24.44 16.49 -23.81
C SER A 79 23.92 16.22 -25.21
N SER A 80 24.78 15.73 -26.10
CA SER A 80 24.40 15.29 -27.46
C SER A 80 23.41 14.12 -27.46
N LEU A 81 23.26 13.44 -26.31
CA LEU A 81 22.42 12.26 -26.10
C LEU A 81 20.93 12.55 -25.96
N SER A 82 20.52 13.72 -25.49
CA SER A 82 19.11 14.00 -25.11
C SER A 82 18.44 15.09 -25.93
N GLY A 83 19.19 15.80 -26.79
CA GLY A 83 18.65 16.84 -27.68
C GLY A 83 17.88 17.93 -26.93
N THR A 84 17.08 18.72 -27.66
CA THR A 84 16.23 19.79 -27.09
C THR A 84 14.74 19.45 -27.12
N ALA A 85 14.34 18.31 -27.70
CA ALA A 85 12.94 17.92 -27.86
C ALA A 85 12.17 17.87 -26.53
N TRP A 86 12.85 17.53 -25.43
CA TRP A 86 12.26 17.54 -24.08
C TRP A 86 11.84 18.93 -23.60
N VAL A 87 12.44 20.00 -24.12
CA VAL A 87 12.03 21.38 -23.81
C VAL A 87 10.62 21.64 -24.32
N ASP A 88 10.34 21.23 -25.56
CA ASP A 88 9.02 21.39 -26.17
C ASP A 88 7.98 20.47 -25.50
N VAL A 89 8.35 19.22 -25.20
CA VAL A 89 7.49 18.26 -24.52
C VAL A 89 7.09 18.74 -23.12
N LEU A 90 8.05 19.23 -22.33
CA LEU A 90 7.76 19.77 -20.99
C LEU A 90 7.12 21.16 -21.03
N GLY A 91 7.23 21.87 -22.16
CA GLY A 91 6.52 23.12 -22.43
C GLY A 91 5.03 22.93 -22.74
N HIS A 92 4.61 21.70 -23.07
CA HIS A 92 3.22 21.39 -23.37
C HIS A 92 2.30 21.68 -22.17
N TRP A 93 1.12 22.24 -22.42
CA TRP A 93 0.18 22.71 -21.39
C TRP A 93 -0.17 21.66 -20.32
N SER A 94 -0.14 20.38 -20.69
CA SER A 94 -0.47 19.27 -19.80
C SER A 94 0.67 18.86 -18.85
N LEU A 95 1.93 19.17 -19.21
CA LEU A 95 3.15 18.77 -18.50
C LEU A 95 3.91 19.95 -17.89
N ARG A 96 3.52 21.18 -18.20
CA ARG A 96 4.13 22.38 -17.64
C ARG A 96 4.01 22.42 -16.11
N SER A 97 5.12 22.73 -15.45
CA SER A 97 5.24 22.91 -13.99
C SER A 97 6.30 24.00 -13.68
N PRO A 98 6.32 24.61 -12.47
CA PRO A 98 5.37 24.54 -11.34
C PRO A 98 4.06 25.37 -11.55
N PRO A 99 2.99 25.16 -10.73
CA PRO A 99 2.82 24.09 -9.75
C PRO A 99 2.58 22.73 -10.44
N MET A 100 2.26 21.67 -9.66
CA MET A 100 2.07 20.29 -10.16
C MET A 100 1.30 20.22 -11.51
N PRO A 101 1.83 19.52 -12.53
CA PRO A 101 1.27 19.50 -13.89
C PRO A 101 -0.07 18.76 -13.95
N LEU A 102 -0.91 19.07 -14.96
CA LEU A 102 -2.27 18.51 -15.06
C LEU A 102 -2.27 16.98 -15.13
N VAL A 103 -1.38 16.38 -15.93
CA VAL A 103 -1.28 14.92 -16.06
C VAL A 103 -1.01 14.28 -14.70
N ALA A 104 -0.12 14.86 -13.91
CA ALA A 104 0.19 14.36 -12.57
C ALA A 104 -1.03 14.46 -11.64
N ARG A 105 -1.83 15.53 -11.71
CA ARG A 105 -3.06 15.67 -10.91
C ARG A 105 -4.10 14.61 -11.26
N ILE A 106 -4.29 14.33 -12.56
CA ILE A 106 -5.21 13.29 -13.02
C ILE A 106 -4.77 11.92 -12.53
N LEU A 107 -3.48 11.59 -12.67
CA LEU A 107 -2.92 10.33 -12.18
C LEU A 107 -3.04 10.20 -10.67
N LEU A 108 -2.79 11.29 -9.93
CA LEU A 108 -2.94 11.31 -8.48
C LEU A 108 -4.39 11.10 -8.05
N ALA A 109 -5.34 11.77 -8.71
CA ALA A 109 -6.76 11.58 -8.46
C ALA A 109 -7.19 10.13 -8.76
N ALA A 110 -6.73 9.56 -9.87
CA ALA A 110 -6.99 8.16 -10.20
C ALA A 110 -6.41 7.19 -9.16
N ALA A 111 -5.16 7.41 -8.73
CA ALA A 111 -4.51 6.61 -7.68
C ALA A 111 -5.24 6.72 -6.34
N PHE A 112 -5.67 7.93 -5.97
CA PHE A 112 -6.42 8.18 -4.74
C PHE A 112 -7.79 7.50 -4.75
N VAL A 113 -8.55 7.64 -5.84
CA VAL A 113 -9.83 6.95 -6.01
C VAL A 113 -9.65 5.44 -6.01
N ALA A 114 -8.61 4.91 -6.66
CA ALA A 114 -8.31 3.49 -6.65
C ALA A 114 -7.98 2.97 -5.24
N ALA A 115 -7.26 3.74 -4.43
CA ALA A 115 -6.97 3.41 -3.04
C ALA A 115 -8.26 3.40 -2.18
N LEU A 116 -9.10 4.42 -2.31
CA LEU A 116 -10.39 4.48 -1.58
C LEU A 116 -11.39 3.40 -2.05
N ALA A 117 -11.41 3.06 -3.33
CA ALA A 117 -12.27 2.00 -3.85
C ALA A 117 -11.94 0.63 -3.23
N ARG A 118 -10.69 0.42 -2.80
CA ARG A 118 -10.25 -0.81 -2.11
C ARG A 118 -10.65 -0.87 -0.65
N THR A 119 -10.79 0.29 0.00
CA THR A 119 -11.26 0.37 1.39
C THR A 119 -12.78 0.28 1.47
N TRP A 120 -13.49 0.48 0.35
CA TRP A 120 -14.94 0.43 0.33
C TRP A 120 -15.47 -0.95 0.74
N PRO A 121 -16.41 -1.04 1.70
CA PRO A 121 -16.96 -2.31 2.13
C PRO A 121 -17.65 -3.02 0.96
N ARG A 122 -17.20 -4.23 0.62
CA ARG A 122 -17.94 -5.08 -0.31
C ARG A 122 -19.25 -5.53 0.35
N ARG A 123 -20.35 -5.56 -0.42
CA ARG A 123 -21.67 -5.99 0.08
C ARG A 123 -21.58 -7.41 0.65
N GLY A 124 -22.08 -7.61 1.88
CA GLY A 124 -22.08 -8.88 2.60
C GLY A 124 -22.51 -8.71 4.08
N PRO A 125 -22.82 -9.81 4.78
CA PRO A 125 -23.18 -9.81 6.21
C PRO A 125 -22.12 -9.11 7.06
N LYS A 126 -22.54 -8.33 8.06
CA LYS A 126 -21.67 -7.45 8.87
C LYS A 126 -20.53 -8.22 9.54
N GLU A 127 -20.78 -9.45 9.97
CA GLU A 127 -19.83 -10.36 10.64
C GLU A 127 -18.70 -10.88 9.73
N LEU A 128 -18.91 -10.89 8.41
CA LEU A 128 -17.95 -11.41 7.41
C LEU A 128 -17.29 -10.29 6.58
N ARG A 129 -17.59 -9.02 6.87
CA ARG A 129 -16.96 -7.90 6.19
C ARG A 129 -15.48 -7.85 6.57
N LYS A 130 -14.61 -8.03 5.58
CA LYS A 130 -13.18 -7.75 5.74
C LYS A 130 -13.01 -6.28 6.11
N GLU A 131 -12.31 -6.03 7.21
CA GLU A 131 -11.91 -4.68 7.57
C GLU A 131 -11.08 -4.05 6.44
N PRO A 132 -11.20 -2.73 6.24
CA PRO A 132 -10.37 -2.03 5.27
C PRO A 132 -8.90 -2.22 5.65
N ARG A 133 -8.06 -2.52 4.65
CA ARG A 133 -6.63 -2.73 4.89
C ARG A 133 -6.01 -1.38 5.30
N PRO A 134 -5.34 -1.27 6.46
CA PRO A 134 -4.64 -0.06 6.86
C PRO A 134 -3.70 0.48 5.78
N LEU A 135 -3.08 -0.42 5.01
CA LEU A 135 -2.20 -0.04 3.90
C LEU A 135 -2.91 0.79 2.82
N ASP A 136 -4.13 0.43 2.41
CA ASP A 136 -4.87 1.15 1.36
C ASP A 136 -5.26 2.57 1.85
N ILE A 137 -5.62 2.71 3.13
CA ILE A 137 -5.88 4.01 3.78
C ILE A 137 -4.59 4.84 3.85
N GLY A 138 -3.48 4.22 4.25
CA GLY A 138 -2.17 4.87 4.33
C GLY A 138 -1.68 5.38 2.97
N ILE A 139 -1.88 4.62 1.89
CA ILE A 139 -1.57 5.06 0.53
C ILE A 139 -2.39 6.31 0.17
N ALA A 140 -3.70 6.31 0.43
CA ALA A 140 -4.55 7.47 0.16
C ALA A 140 -4.10 8.72 0.94
N ALA A 141 -3.80 8.58 2.23
CA ALA A 141 -3.31 9.68 3.07
C ALA A 141 -1.92 10.19 2.63
N ALA A 142 -1.03 9.29 2.23
CA ALA A 142 0.29 9.66 1.73
C ALA A 142 0.22 10.38 0.37
N LEU A 143 -0.74 10.02 -0.50
CA LEU A 143 -1.00 10.76 -1.75
C LEU A 143 -1.48 12.18 -1.48
N VAL A 144 -2.29 12.41 -0.44
CA VAL A 144 -2.70 13.77 -0.03
C VAL A 144 -1.50 14.58 0.46
N ALA A 145 -0.67 14.01 1.34
CA ALA A 145 0.54 14.67 1.81
C ALA A 145 1.49 15.01 0.64
N PHE A 146 1.67 14.07 -0.29
CA PHE A 146 2.45 14.28 -1.52
C PHE A 146 1.89 15.41 -2.39
N PHE A 147 0.57 15.43 -2.62
CA PHE A 147 -0.08 16.48 -3.40
C PHE A 147 0.16 17.85 -2.79
N ILE A 148 -0.04 17.99 -1.47
CA ILE A 148 0.18 19.26 -0.76
C ILE A 148 1.66 19.67 -0.89
N GLY A 149 2.60 18.74 -0.68
CA GLY A 149 4.03 19.00 -0.86
C GLY A 149 4.39 19.55 -2.24
N CYS A 150 3.75 19.03 -3.30
CA CYS A 150 3.95 19.52 -4.67
C CYS A 150 3.38 20.91 -4.93
N GLN A 151 2.34 21.35 -4.19
CA GLN A 151 1.80 22.70 -4.32
C GLN A 151 2.71 23.76 -3.69
N PHE A 152 3.47 23.39 -2.65
CA PHE A 152 4.37 24.28 -1.93
C PHE A 152 5.85 24.08 -2.30
N VAL A 153 6.13 23.65 -3.54
CA VAL A 153 7.51 23.37 -4.00
C VAL A 153 8.43 24.60 -3.93
N GLU A 154 7.88 25.80 -4.13
CA GLU A 154 8.62 27.07 -4.06
C GLU A 154 8.96 27.46 -2.61
N THR A 155 8.24 26.92 -1.62
CA THR A 155 8.51 27.21 -0.21
C THR A 155 9.68 26.35 0.28
N PRO A 156 10.77 26.96 0.78
CA PRO A 156 11.92 26.20 1.27
C PRO A 156 11.50 25.18 2.33
N ARG A 157 12.02 23.94 2.21
CA ARG A 157 11.78 22.81 3.12
C ARG A 157 10.34 22.27 3.18
N ALA A 158 9.35 22.95 2.62
CA ALA A 158 7.95 22.48 2.64
C ALA A 158 7.81 21.12 1.94
N LEU A 159 8.37 20.97 0.73
CA LEU A 159 8.37 19.70 0.01
C LEU A 159 8.98 18.58 0.85
N GLY A 160 10.16 18.79 1.44
CA GLY A 160 10.84 17.77 2.27
C GLY A 160 10.03 17.37 3.51
N ALA A 161 9.34 18.32 4.15
CA ALA A 161 8.47 18.05 5.29
C ALA A 161 7.27 17.16 4.90
N PHE A 162 6.59 17.49 3.78
CA PHE A 162 5.46 16.69 3.29
C PHE A 162 5.88 15.32 2.75
N MET A 163 7.06 15.21 2.14
CA MET A 163 7.63 13.92 1.72
C MET A 163 7.96 13.03 2.92
N SER A 164 8.50 13.62 3.99
CA SER A 164 8.72 12.92 5.26
C SER A 164 7.40 12.47 5.89
N ALA A 165 6.38 13.34 5.91
CA ALA A 165 5.05 12.99 6.41
C ALA A 165 4.42 11.84 5.61
N ALA A 166 4.48 11.87 4.28
CA ALA A 166 4.03 10.78 3.42
C ALA A 166 4.79 9.47 3.72
N GLY A 167 6.10 9.55 3.93
CA GLY A 167 6.93 8.41 4.32
C GLY A 167 6.52 7.80 5.66
N VAL A 168 6.31 8.62 6.68
CA VAL A 168 5.86 8.18 8.03
C VAL A 168 4.47 7.55 7.97
N ILE A 169 3.53 8.16 7.23
CA ILE A 169 2.18 7.61 7.02
C ILE A 169 2.26 6.20 6.41
N LEU A 170 3.07 6.03 5.36
CA LEU A 170 3.24 4.73 4.71
C LEU A 170 3.90 3.71 5.63
N LEU A 171 4.94 4.11 6.37
CA LEU A 171 5.60 3.23 7.32
C LEU A 171 4.62 2.74 8.39
N ALA A 172 3.85 3.66 8.99
CA ALA A 172 2.83 3.32 9.97
C ALA A 172 1.78 2.37 9.39
N ALA A 173 1.32 2.61 8.16
CA ALA A 173 0.33 1.77 7.49
C ALA A 173 0.87 0.36 7.16
N VAL A 174 2.15 0.25 6.75
CA VAL A 174 2.82 -1.04 6.53
C VAL A 174 2.99 -1.81 7.84
N LEU A 175 3.38 -1.12 8.93
CA LEU A 175 3.49 -1.74 10.25
C LEU A 175 2.13 -2.24 10.76
N GLN A 176 1.07 -1.44 10.59
CA GLN A 176 -0.29 -1.84 10.94
C GLN A 176 -0.79 -3.04 10.12
N GLU A 177 -0.52 -3.06 8.81
CA GLU A 177 -0.90 -4.20 7.97
C GLU A 177 -0.10 -5.46 8.32
N SER A 178 1.20 -5.32 8.57
CA SER A 178 2.05 -6.43 9.04
C SER A 178 1.54 -7.01 10.36
N HIS A 179 1.20 -6.14 11.31
CA HIS A 179 0.57 -6.53 12.57
C HIS A 179 -0.77 -7.26 12.31
N ARG A 180 -1.64 -6.69 11.48
CA ARG A 180 -2.93 -7.31 11.13
C ARG A 180 -2.76 -8.72 10.55
N LEU A 181 -1.80 -8.91 9.64
CA LEU A 181 -1.52 -10.21 9.01
C LEU A 181 -0.93 -11.23 9.99
N ALA A 182 -0.18 -10.79 11.00
CA ALA A 182 0.36 -11.69 12.02
C ALA A 182 -0.69 -12.13 13.06
N PHE A 183 -1.68 -11.27 13.34
CA PHE A 183 -2.63 -11.45 14.44
C PHE A 183 -4.04 -11.85 13.99
N ARG A 184 -4.30 -11.97 12.69
CA ARG A 184 -5.57 -12.49 12.15
C ARG A 184 -5.34 -13.61 11.15
N ASP A 185 -6.25 -14.58 11.18
CA ASP A 185 -6.31 -15.65 10.19
C ASP A 185 -6.91 -15.15 8.87
N GLU A 186 -6.26 -15.43 7.74
CA GLU A 186 -6.69 -14.90 6.43
C GLU A 186 -7.99 -15.55 5.91
N LEU A 187 -8.26 -16.79 6.29
CA LEU A 187 -9.40 -17.56 5.80
C LEU A 187 -10.69 -17.16 6.51
N THR A 188 -10.64 -17.06 7.84
CA THR A 188 -11.79 -16.82 8.72
C THR A 188 -11.90 -15.38 9.21
N ASN A 189 -10.82 -14.59 9.11
CA ASN A 189 -10.70 -13.24 9.67
C ASN A 189 -10.82 -13.17 11.21
N LEU A 190 -10.87 -14.31 11.90
CA LEU A 190 -10.75 -14.36 13.35
C LEU A 190 -9.33 -14.00 13.80
N PRO A 191 -9.16 -13.46 15.02
CA PRO A 191 -7.88 -13.42 15.70
C PRO A 191 -7.14 -14.76 15.63
N SER A 192 -5.85 -14.72 15.33
CA SER A 192 -5.02 -15.93 15.21
C SER A 192 -4.62 -16.47 16.58
N ARG A 193 -4.03 -17.67 16.61
CA ARG A 193 -3.37 -18.23 17.81
C ARG A 193 -2.43 -17.24 18.48
N ARG A 194 -1.70 -16.44 17.71
CA ARG A 194 -0.78 -15.43 18.25
C ARG A 194 -1.51 -14.32 19.03
N ALA A 195 -2.69 -13.92 18.56
CA ALA A 195 -3.54 -12.97 19.26
C ALA A 195 -4.12 -13.55 20.56
N LEU A 196 -4.44 -14.85 20.57
CA LEU A 196 -4.84 -15.54 21.79
C LEU A 196 -3.69 -15.54 22.80
N GLU A 197 -2.49 -15.97 22.39
CA GLU A 197 -1.31 -16.04 23.26
C GLU A 197 -0.97 -14.66 23.86
N GLU A 198 -1.02 -13.59 23.07
CA GLU A 198 -0.84 -12.22 23.59
C GLU A 198 -1.94 -11.85 24.58
N ARG A 199 -3.21 -12.15 24.27
CA ARG A 199 -4.33 -11.83 25.17
C ARG A 199 -4.20 -12.56 26.51
N LEU A 200 -3.77 -13.82 26.49
CA LEU A 200 -3.57 -14.63 27.70
C LEU A 200 -2.54 -14.01 28.65
N THR A 201 -1.51 -13.31 28.15
CA THR A 201 -0.50 -12.65 29.01
C THR A 201 -1.06 -11.49 29.84
N GLY A 202 -2.18 -10.89 29.41
CA GLY A 202 -2.80 -9.73 30.06
C GLY A 202 -4.07 -10.06 30.84
N LEU A 203 -4.41 -11.34 31.03
CA LEU A 203 -5.62 -11.73 31.73
C LEU A 203 -5.49 -11.61 33.25
N GLY A 204 -6.60 -11.27 33.89
CA GLY A 204 -6.74 -11.35 35.34
C GLY A 204 -6.83 -12.81 35.84
N PRO A 205 -6.99 -13.00 37.16
CA PRO A 205 -6.96 -14.32 37.78
C PRO A 205 -8.14 -15.23 37.42
N THR A 206 -9.25 -14.65 36.93
CA THR A 206 -10.46 -15.40 36.58
C THR A 206 -10.75 -15.24 35.10
N TYR A 207 -10.67 -16.33 34.36
CA TYR A 207 -11.04 -16.43 32.95
C TYR A 207 -11.51 -17.85 32.64
N ALA A 208 -12.22 -18.03 31.54
CA ALA A 208 -12.63 -19.34 31.03
C ALA A 208 -12.12 -19.50 29.60
N ILE A 209 -11.70 -20.70 29.23
CA ILE A 209 -11.27 -21.02 27.87
C ILE A 209 -12.07 -22.22 27.38
N GLY A 210 -12.67 -22.10 26.21
CA GLY A 210 -13.33 -23.18 25.49
C GLY A 210 -12.55 -23.55 24.24
N MET A 211 -12.19 -24.83 24.12
CA MET A 211 -11.55 -25.38 22.92
C MET A 211 -12.61 -26.08 22.05
N ILE A 212 -12.62 -25.78 20.77
CA ILE A 212 -13.60 -26.27 19.79
C ILE A 212 -12.82 -26.87 18.61
N ASP A 213 -13.19 -28.08 18.22
CA ASP A 213 -12.65 -28.75 17.05
C ASP A 213 -13.79 -29.08 16.07
N VAL A 214 -13.50 -29.11 14.76
CA VAL A 214 -14.48 -29.50 13.74
C VAL A 214 -14.37 -30.99 13.49
N ASP A 215 -15.32 -31.75 14.05
CA ASP A 215 -15.32 -33.21 13.96
C ASP A 215 -15.22 -33.72 12.52
N HIS A 216 -14.36 -34.73 12.31
CA HIS A 216 -14.17 -35.43 11.05
C HIS A 216 -13.79 -34.52 9.85
N PHE A 217 -13.21 -33.34 10.08
CA PHE A 217 -12.92 -32.37 9.02
C PHE A 217 -12.02 -32.91 7.89
N LYS A 218 -11.04 -33.74 8.22
CA LYS A 218 -10.20 -34.42 7.22
C LYS A 218 -11.02 -35.30 6.26
N GLN A 219 -11.91 -36.13 6.79
CA GLN A 219 -12.75 -37.02 5.98
C GLN A 219 -13.69 -36.21 5.08
N PHE A 220 -14.21 -35.09 5.60
CA PHE A 220 -15.02 -34.16 4.82
C PHE A 220 -14.22 -33.54 3.66
N ASN A 221 -12.99 -33.09 3.92
CA ASN A 221 -12.10 -32.57 2.87
C ASN A 221 -11.75 -33.63 1.82
N ASP A 222 -11.51 -34.87 2.24
CA ASP A 222 -11.20 -35.97 1.32
C ASP A 222 -12.40 -36.28 0.40
N ALA A 223 -13.63 -36.11 0.88
CA ALA A 223 -14.86 -36.33 0.10
C ALA A 223 -15.29 -35.15 -0.79
N HIS A 224 -15.08 -33.90 -0.32
CA HIS A 224 -15.65 -32.70 -0.95
C HIS A 224 -14.61 -31.69 -1.46
N GLY A 225 -13.34 -31.92 -1.16
CA GLY A 225 -12.23 -31.05 -1.53
C GLY A 225 -12.06 -29.83 -0.60
N HIS A 226 -10.81 -29.36 -0.51
CA HIS A 226 -10.41 -28.28 0.39
C HIS A 226 -11.19 -26.97 0.20
N HIS A 227 -11.61 -26.64 -1.03
CA HIS A 227 -12.39 -25.42 -1.28
C HIS A 227 -13.76 -25.42 -0.60
N ILE A 228 -14.37 -26.60 -0.41
CA ILE A 228 -15.63 -26.74 0.33
C ILE A 228 -15.33 -26.76 1.84
N GLY A 229 -14.26 -27.42 2.29
CA GLY A 229 -13.81 -27.35 3.68
C GLY A 229 -13.53 -25.92 4.16
N ASP A 230 -12.90 -25.10 3.32
CA ASP A 230 -12.68 -23.67 3.59
C ASP A 230 -13.99 -22.90 3.84
N GLN A 231 -15.08 -23.30 3.19
CA GLN A 231 -16.41 -22.69 3.41
C GLN A 231 -17.01 -23.14 4.74
N VAL A 232 -16.81 -24.42 5.11
CA VAL A 232 -17.22 -24.94 6.44
C VAL A 232 -16.50 -24.17 7.54
N LEU A 233 -15.18 -23.99 7.43
CA LEU A 233 -14.41 -23.24 8.43
C LEU A 233 -14.85 -21.78 8.54
N LYS A 234 -15.16 -21.11 7.42
CA LYS A 234 -15.74 -19.76 7.43
C LYS A 234 -17.11 -19.71 8.10
N LEU A 235 -17.94 -20.73 7.88
CA LEU A 235 -19.25 -20.82 8.50
C LEU A 235 -19.12 -21.01 10.03
N VAL A 236 -18.28 -21.94 10.48
CA VAL A 236 -17.99 -22.15 11.90
C VAL A 236 -17.47 -20.86 12.53
N ALA A 237 -16.48 -20.23 11.91
CA ALA A 237 -15.94 -18.96 12.37
C ALA A 237 -17.00 -17.85 12.50
N ALA A 238 -17.89 -17.73 11.52
CA ALA A 238 -18.98 -16.74 11.57
C ALA A 238 -19.95 -17.01 12.73
N ARG A 239 -20.25 -18.29 13.01
CA ARG A 239 -21.09 -18.67 14.17
C ARG A 239 -20.40 -18.34 15.49
N LEU A 240 -19.10 -18.63 15.59
CA LEU A 240 -18.32 -18.32 16.79
C LEU A 240 -18.11 -16.82 16.99
N ALA A 241 -18.01 -16.04 15.91
CA ALA A 241 -17.91 -14.58 15.97
C ALA A 241 -19.22 -13.91 16.43
N ALA A 242 -20.35 -14.59 16.25
CA ALA A 242 -21.67 -14.12 16.67
C ALA A 242 -22.03 -14.52 18.12
N ILE A 243 -21.12 -15.17 18.86
CA ILE A 243 -21.35 -15.50 20.27
C ILE A 243 -21.54 -14.21 21.07
N GLU A 244 -22.66 -14.12 21.78
CA GLU A 244 -22.95 -13.06 22.73
C GLU A 244 -22.43 -13.43 24.13
N GLY A 245 -22.20 -12.44 25.00
CA GLY A 245 -21.73 -12.66 26.37
C GLY A 245 -20.27 -12.26 26.63
N GLY A 246 -19.61 -11.61 25.68
CA GLY A 246 -18.30 -10.96 25.89
C GLY A 246 -17.07 -11.84 25.62
N GLY A 247 -17.26 -13.11 25.29
CA GLY A 247 -16.19 -14.00 24.85
C GLY A 247 -15.65 -13.63 23.47
N THR A 248 -14.34 -13.74 23.28
CA THR A 248 -13.67 -13.51 22.00
C THR A 248 -13.26 -14.83 21.37
N SER A 249 -13.62 -15.03 20.11
CA SER A 249 -13.30 -16.23 19.35
C SER A 249 -11.98 -16.07 18.57
N TYR A 250 -11.15 -17.10 18.56
CA TYR A 250 -9.84 -17.16 17.93
C TYR A 250 -9.75 -18.41 17.05
N ARG A 251 -8.98 -18.35 15.97
CA ARG A 251 -8.56 -19.55 15.24
C ARG A 251 -7.23 -20.05 15.77
N TYR A 252 -7.25 -21.22 16.41
CA TYR A 252 -6.10 -21.80 17.08
C TYR A 252 -5.24 -22.66 16.14
N GLY A 253 -5.89 -23.43 15.26
CA GLY A 253 -5.25 -24.40 14.38
C GLY A 253 -5.90 -24.48 13.01
N GLY A 254 -5.60 -25.58 12.29
CA GLY A 254 -6.14 -25.86 10.97
C GLY A 254 -7.66 -25.98 10.96
N GLU A 255 -8.21 -26.72 11.91
CA GLU A 255 -9.65 -26.92 12.11
C GLU A 255 -10.12 -26.56 13.54
N GLU A 256 -9.21 -26.05 14.37
CA GLU A 256 -9.43 -25.76 15.79
C GLU A 256 -9.71 -24.27 16.06
N PHE A 257 -10.66 -24.00 16.95
CA PHE A 257 -11.08 -22.67 17.38
C PHE A 257 -11.12 -22.56 18.90
N CYS A 258 -10.77 -21.39 19.43
CA CYS A 258 -10.76 -21.10 20.86
C CYS A 258 -11.74 -19.97 21.19
N VAL A 259 -12.42 -20.05 22.31
CA VAL A 259 -13.19 -18.93 22.89
C VAL A 259 -12.60 -18.61 24.26
N LEU A 260 -12.32 -17.33 24.49
CA LEU A 260 -11.80 -16.79 25.75
C LEU A 260 -12.73 -15.70 26.30
#